data_AF-A0A1B7WXN4-F1
#
_entry.id   AF-A0A1B7WXN4-F1
#
_cell.length_a   1.000
_cell.length_b   1.000
_cell.length_c   1.000
_cell.angle_alpha   90.00
_cell.angle_beta   90.00
_cell.angle_gamma   90.00
#
_symmetry.space_group_name_H-M   'P 1'
#
loop_
_entity.id
_entity.type
_entity.pdbx_description
1 polymer ?
#
loop_
_entity_poly.entity_id
_entity_poly.type
_entity_poly.pdbx_seq_one_letter_code
_entity_poly.pdbx_strand_id
1 'polypeptide(L)' 'MRLNCIGTMEDLARQKIELQNGKILTFYSEDLEVEGIVKHSPEENIWVAIIDWDNIRQVEDLPQLIK' A
#
# COMPACT_ATOMS: atom_id res chain seq x y z
N MET A 1 3.05 1.68 -8.75
CA MET A 1 3.27 2.71 -7.70
C MET A 1 4.60 2.43 -6.99
N ARG A 2 5.49 3.41 -6.77
CA ARG A 2 6.77 3.20 -6.06
C ARG A 2 6.55 3.27 -4.54
N LEU A 3 7.20 2.40 -3.77
CA LEU A 3 7.05 2.31 -2.30
C LEU A 3 8.25 2.89 -1.53
N ASN A 4 9.06 3.73 -2.17
CA ASN A 4 10.30 4.27 -1.62
C ASN A 4 10.19 5.73 -1.13
N CYS A 5 9.00 6.32 -1.17
CA CYS A 5 8.77 7.65 -0.59
C CYS A 5 9.01 7.61 0.93
N ILE A 6 9.58 8.69 1.48
CA ILE A 6 9.94 8.78 2.91
C ILE A 6 8.73 8.47 3.79
N GLY A 7 7.57 9.07 3.52
CA GLY A 7 6.34 8.80 4.28
C GLY A 7 5.92 7.33 4.25
N THR A 8 5.97 6.69 3.08
CA THR A 8 5.68 5.25 2.93
C THR A 8 6.65 4.39 3.74
N MET A 9 7.95 4.70 3.70
CA MET A 9 8.97 3.97 4.46
C MET A 9 8.78 4.13 5.97
N GLU A 10 8.43 5.32 6.43
CA GLU A 10 8.09 5.57 7.84
C GLU A 10 6.84 4.81 8.27
N ASP A 11 5.79 4.78 7.46
CA ASP A 11 4.56 4.04 7.76
C ASP A 11 4.82 2.53 7.85
N LEU A 12 5.59 1.98 6.90
CA LEU A 12 6.01 0.59 6.92
C LEU A 12 6.79 0.26 8.20
N ALA A 13 7.72 1.13 8.61
CA ALA A 13 8.48 0.96 9.84
C ALA A 13 7.59 1.05 11.09
N ARG A 14 6.71 2.05 11.17
CA ARG A 14 5.75 2.25 12.26
C ARG A 14 4.82 1.03 12.43
N GLN A 15 4.35 0.48 11.32
CA GLN A 15 3.45 -0.67 11.29
C GLN A 15 4.18 -2.03 11.31
N LYS A 16 5.52 -2.03 11.33
CA LYS A 16 6.36 -3.24 11.27
C LYS A 16 6.04 -4.13 10.06
N ILE A 17 5.73 -3.49 8.92
CA ILE A 17 5.44 -4.16 7.67
C ILE A 17 6.74 -4.34 6.89
N GLU A 18 7.18 -5.59 6.75
CA GLU A 18 8.22 -5.94 5.79
C GLU A 18 7.62 -6.10 4.39
N LEU A 19 8.28 -5.52 3.38
CA LEU A 19 7.92 -5.66 1.98
C LEU A 19 8.44 -7.00 1.46
N GLN A 20 7.54 -7.77 0.86
CA GLN A 20 7.82 -9.09 0.31
C GLN A 20 7.05 -9.26 -1.00
N ASN A 21 7.64 -9.95 -1.98
CA ASN A 21 6.97 -10.23 -3.24
C ASN A 21 5.66 -10.98 -3.02
N GLY A 22 4.59 -10.52 -3.66
CA GLY A 22 3.26 -11.13 -3.56
C GLY A 22 2.45 -10.70 -2.34
N LYS A 23 3.01 -9.93 -1.41
CA LYS A 23 2.26 -9.40 -0.27
C LYS A 23 1.19 -8.41 -0.75
N ILE A 24 -0.02 -8.57 -0.27
CA ILE A 24 -1.13 -7.64 -0.54
C ILE A 24 -1.11 -6.57 0.56
N LEU A 25 -1.17 -5.31 0.15
CA LEU A 25 -1.32 -4.16 1.04
C LEU A 25 -2.48 -3.31 0.54
N THR A 26 -3.24 -2.73 1.47
CA THR A 26 -4.23 -1.70 1.15
C THR A 26 -3.56 -0.34 1.29
N PHE A 27 -3.59 0.45 0.22
CA PHE A 27 -3.04 1.79 0.16
C PHE A 27 -4.17 2.79 0.34
N TYR A 28 -3.96 3.74 1.25
CA TYR A 28 -4.91 4.80 1.57
C TYR A 28 -4.36 6.14 1.08
N SER A 29 -5.23 6.98 0.51
CA SER A 29 -4.93 8.36 0.14
C SER A 29 -6.18 9.21 0.32
N GLU A 30 -6.18 10.11 1.30
CA GLU A 30 -7.34 10.93 1.65
C GLU A 30 -8.59 10.07 1.89
N ASP A 31 -9.58 10.16 1.01
CA ASP A 31 -10.84 9.42 1.02
C ASP A 31 -10.82 8.24 0.04
N LEU A 32 -9.66 7.81 -0.44
CA LEU A 32 -9.50 6.69 -1.39
C LEU A 32 -8.71 5.53 -0.80
N GLU A 33 -9.08 4.32 -1.18
CA GLU A 33 -8.32 3.10 -0.92
C GLU A 33 -8.19 2.23 -2.17
N VAL A 34 -7.11 1.46 -2.22
CA VAL A 34 -6.89 0.44 -3.25
C VAL A 34 -6.00 -0.67 -2.75
N GLU A 35 -6.32 -1.92 -3.11
CA GLU A 35 -5.43 -3.05 -2.86
C GLU A 35 -4.32 -3.10 -3.91
N GLY A 36 -3.10 -3.38 -3.47
CA GLY A 36 -1.96 -3.57 -4.35
C GLY A 36 -1.09 -4.73 -3.95
N ILE A 37 -0.49 -5.37 -4.95
CA ILE A 37 0.45 -6.47 -4.77
C ILE A 37 1.86 -5.90 -4.80
N VAL A 38 2.60 -6.11 -3.71
CA VAL A 38 4.01 -5.75 -3.59
C VAL A 38 4.85 -6.60 -4.54
N LYS A 39 5.68 -5.93 -5.35
CA LYS A 39 6.68 -6.55 -6.21
C LYS A 39 8.01 -5.80 -6.10
N HIS A 40 9.10 -6.53 -6.19
CA HIS A 40 10.41 -5.95 -6.41
C HIS A 40 10.60 -5.72 -7.92
N SER A 41 10.90 -4.50 -8.32
CA SER A 41 11.33 -4.16 -9.69
C SER A 41 12.84 -4.41 -9.81
N PRO A 42 13.29 -5.43 -10.56
CA PRO A 42 14.72 -5.68 -10.73
C PRO A 42 15.42 -4.59 -11.55
N GLU A 43 14.70 -3.95 -12.47
CA GLU A 43 15.25 -2.92 -13.38
C GLU A 43 15.64 -1.65 -12.63
N GLU A 44 14.80 -1.22 -11.68
CA GLU A 44 15.03 -0.02 -10.86
C GLU A 44 15.61 -0.36 -9.47
N ASN A 45 15.69 -1.65 -9.12
CA ASN A 45 16.09 -2.16 -7.80
C ASN A 45 15.31 -1.51 -6.63
N ILE A 46 13.99 -1.41 -6.80
CA ILE A 46 13.07 -0.81 -5.81
C ILE A 46 11.83 -1.68 -5.60
N TRP A 47 11.16 -1.45 -4.48
CA TRP A 47 9.83 -1.98 -4.24
C TRP A 47 8.74 -1.13 -4.90
N VAL A 48 7.81 -1.81 -5.55
CA VAL A 48 6.63 -1.23 -6.17
C VAL A 48 5.38 -1.98 -5.73
N ALA A 49 4.23 -1.30 -5.77
CA ALA A 49 2.93 -1.94 -5.73
C ALA A 49 2.31 -1.93 -7.13
N ILE A 50 1.81 -3.08 -7.56
CA ILE A 50 0.93 -3.22 -8.71
C ILE A 50 -0.50 -3.07 -8.20
N ILE A 51 -1.18 -2.03 -8.65
CA ILE A 51 -2.58 -1.75 -8.32
C ILE A 51 -3.41 -1.81 -9.59
N ASP A 52 -4.69 -2.11 -9.43
CA ASP A 52 -5.69 -1.95 -10.48
C ASP A 52 -6.39 -0.59 -10.29
N TRP A 53 -6.24 0.28 -11.28
CA TRP A 53 -6.76 1.65 -11.24
C TRP A 53 -8.28 1.68 -11.33
N ASP A 54 -8.90 0.67 -11.93
CA ASP A 54 -10.36 0.56 -12.02
C ASP A 54 -10.99 0.06 -10.69
N ASN A 55 -10.16 -0.39 -9.75
CA ASN A 55 -10.54 -0.90 -8.43
C ASN A 55 -10.22 0.07 -7.28
N ILE A 56 -9.92 1.33 -7.56
CA ILE A 56 -9.81 2.37 -6.53
C ILE A 56 -11.21 2.68 -6.01
N ARG A 57 -11.37 2.67 -4.68
CA ARG A 57 -12.65 2.86 -3.99
C ARG A 57 -12.57 4.08 -3.10
N GLN A 58 -13.71 4.71 -2.84
CA GLN A 58 -13.81 5.64 -1.71
C GLN A 58 -13.73 4.85 -0.41
N VAL A 59 -12.98 5.36 0.56
CA VAL A 59 -12.99 4.87 1.92
C VAL A 59 -14.39 5.12 2.45
N GLU A 60 -15.20 4.07 2.54
CA GLU A 60 -16.41 4.15 3.32
C GLU A 60 -15.99 4.41 4.77
N ASP A 61 -16.62 5.38 5.44
CA ASP A 61 -16.52 5.58 6.89
C ASP A 61 -16.98 4.28 7.57
N LEU A 62 -16.09 3.30 7.70
CA LEU A 62 -16.33 2.13 8.51
C LEU A 62 -16.34 2.64 9.96
N PRO A 63 -17.49 2.62 10.67
CA PRO A 63 -17.48 2.92 12.08
C PRO A 63 -16.51 1.95 12.72
N GLN A 64 -15.44 2.50 13.30
CA GLN A 64 -14.40 1.74 14.00
C GLN A 64 -15.08 0.80 14.99
N LEU A 65 -15.21 -0.48 14.62
CA LEU A 65 -15.75 -1.49 15.49
C LEU A 65 -14.64 -1.82 16.49
N ILE A 66 -14.53 -0.97 17.51
CA ILE A 66 -13.71 -1.19 18.69
C ILE A 66 -14.17 -2.50 19.33
N LYS A 67 -13.27 -3.48 19.44
CA LYS A 67 -13.38 -4.61 20.36
C LYS A 67 -12.23 -4.56 21.33
#